data_AF-A0A239IZE9-F1
#
_entry.id   AF-A0A239IZE9-F1
#
_cell.length_a   1.000
_cell.length_b   1.000
_cell.length_c   1.000
_cell.angle_alpha   90.00
_cell.angle_beta   90.00
_cell.angle_gamma   90.00
#
_symmetry.space_group_name_H-M   'P 1'
#
loop_
_entity.id
_entity.type
_entity.pdbx_description
1 polymer ?
#
loop_
_entity_poly.entity_id
_entity_poly.type
_entity_poly.pdbx_seq_one_letter_code
_entity_poly.pdbx_strand_id
1 'polypeptide(L)'
;MKTLLKPPKPAQPGAGMPSPAALQVAASHVRVGDGYAATYVVSGYPAEVGPAFLDPLLSYPGRVDVAVHIEPVAPQMAAPLLRRQRSRLESSRRIDADHGRLGDPLVEAAAEDAADLADRVARGAAKLFDTGIYVTIHGRDLDELAVVTAGVKAAAASVLLDLQPATFRHQ
;
A
#
# COMPACT_ATOMS: atom_id res chain seq x y z
N MET A 1 -27.71 55.11 -12.56
CA MET A 1 -27.28 53.76 -12.99
C MET A 1 -25.79 53.59 -12.72
N LYS A 2 -25.42 52.86 -11.67
CA LYS A 2 -24.14 52.12 -11.53
C LYS A 2 -24.27 51.22 -10.29
N THR A 3 -24.38 49.95 -10.59
CA THR A 3 -24.75 48.83 -9.72
C THR A 3 -23.65 48.56 -8.70
N LEU A 4 -24.00 48.57 -7.41
CA LEU A 4 -23.12 48.08 -6.34
C LEU A 4 -22.95 46.56 -6.50
N LEU A 5 -21.73 46.15 -6.82
CA LEU A 5 -21.34 44.74 -6.88
C LEU A 5 -21.21 44.22 -5.43
N LYS A 6 -22.13 43.34 -5.04
CA LYS A 6 -22.11 42.64 -3.75
C LYS A 6 -20.96 41.62 -3.75
N PRO A 7 -20.12 41.53 -2.71
CA PRO A 7 -19.03 40.56 -2.67
C PRO A 7 -19.57 39.12 -2.63
N PRO A 8 -18.88 38.15 -3.25
CA PRO A 8 -19.33 36.77 -3.27
C PRO A 8 -19.32 36.18 -1.86
N LYS A 9 -20.43 35.53 -1.50
CA LYS A 9 -20.57 34.74 -0.27
C LYS A 9 -19.52 33.62 -0.27
N PRO A 10 -18.79 33.38 0.84
CA PRO A 10 -17.84 32.27 0.88
C PRO A 10 -18.60 30.96 0.65
N ALA A 11 -18.17 30.22 -0.37
CA ALA A 11 -18.69 28.89 -0.67
C ALA A 11 -18.39 27.99 0.52
N GLN A 12 -19.44 27.45 1.16
CA GLN A 12 -19.28 26.39 2.14
C GLN A 12 -18.81 25.13 1.39
N PRO A 13 -17.69 24.50 1.77
CA PRO A 13 -17.29 23.23 1.17
C PRO A 13 -18.31 22.16 1.59
N GLY A 14 -18.93 21.47 0.61
CA GLY A 14 -19.53 20.15 0.86
C GLY A 14 -21.05 20.07 1.08
N ALA A 15 -21.84 21.13 0.86
CA ALA A 15 -23.30 21.04 0.91
C ALA A 15 -23.86 20.22 -0.27
N GLY A 16 -23.88 18.89 -0.14
CA GLY A 16 -24.38 17.94 -1.15
C GLY A 16 -23.55 16.67 -1.31
N MET A 17 -22.37 16.59 -0.68
CA MET A 17 -21.63 15.33 -0.61
C MET A 17 -22.19 14.45 0.51
N PRO A 18 -22.42 13.15 0.28
CA PRO A 18 -22.73 12.23 1.36
C PRO A 18 -21.55 12.23 2.35
N SER A 19 -21.76 12.87 3.50
CA SER A 19 -20.82 12.87 4.62
C SER A 19 -21.25 11.80 5.62
N PRO A 20 -20.31 11.07 6.25
CA PRO A 20 -20.65 10.17 7.35
C PRO A 20 -21.40 10.90 8.46
N ALA A 21 -22.37 10.23 9.09
CA ALA A 21 -23.14 10.79 10.20
C ALA A 21 -22.27 11.10 11.43
N ALA A 22 -21.20 10.33 11.64
CA ALA A 22 -20.16 10.58 12.62
C ALA A 22 -18.86 9.89 12.17
N LEU A 23 -17.72 10.54 12.42
CA LEU A 23 -16.39 10.01 12.16
C LEU A 23 -15.53 10.18 13.42
N GLN A 24 -15.04 9.09 13.99
CA GLN A 24 -14.02 9.14 15.04
C GLN A 24 -12.78 8.41 14.56
N VAL A 25 -11.63 9.08 14.59
CA VAL A 25 -10.36 8.51 14.13
C VAL A 25 -9.53 8.12 15.35
N ALA A 26 -9.25 6.84 15.49
CA ALA A 26 -8.26 6.32 16.42
C ALA A 26 -6.94 6.02 15.68
N ALA A 27 -5.88 5.69 16.41
CA ALA A 27 -4.56 5.43 15.83
C ALA A 27 -4.53 4.22 14.86
N SER A 28 -5.41 3.24 15.07
CA SER A 28 -5.45 1.97 14.32
C SER A 28 -6.77 1.68 13.61
N HIS A 29 -7.83 2.45 13.89
CA HIS A 29 -9.15 2.25 13.33
C HIS A 29 -9.93 3.56 13.28
N VAL A 30 -10.99 3.58 12.48
CA VAL A 30 -11.92 4.68 12.34
C VAL A 30 -13.31 4.15 12.63
N ARG A 31 -14.06 4.83 13.49
CA ARG A 31 -15.49 4.60 13.66
C ARG A 31 -16.26 5.46 12.67
N VAL A 32 -17.07 4.81 11.84
CA VAL A 32 -17.91 5.47 10.82
C VAL A 32 -19.37 5.15 11.15
N GLY A 33 -20.10 6.14 11.66
CA GLY A 33 -21.44 5.94 12.22
C GLY A 33 -21.42 4.92 13.37
N ASP A 34 -22.09 3.79 13.15
CA ASP A 34 -22.28 2.73 14.16
C ASP A 34 -21.26 1.59 14.02
N GLY A 35 -20.44 1.61 12.96
CA GLY A 35 -19.46 0.57 12.66
C GLY A 35 -18.02 1.02 12.85
N TYR A 36 -17.11 0.05 12.91
CA TYR A 36 -15.67 0.22 13.04
C TYR A 36 -14.98 -0.28 11.78
N ALA A 37 -13.93 0.42 11.35
CA ALA A 37 -13.12 0.04 10.21
C ALA A 37 -11.63 0.20 10.54
N ALA A 38 -10.80 -0.75 10.13
CA ALA A 38 -9.35 -0.65 10.22
C ALA A 38 -8.73 -0.84 8.83
N THR A 39 -7.78 0.02 8.48
CA THR A 39 -7.09 -0.06 7.18
C THR A 39 -5.68 -0.58 7.37
N TYR A 40 -5.29 -1.50 6.52
CA TYR A 40 -3.97 -2.12 6.45
C TYR A 40 -3.36 -1.85 5.09
N VAL A 41 -2.04 -1.72 5.04
CA VAL A 41 -1.25 -1.66 3.81
C VAL A 41 -0.56 -3.00 3.59
N VAL A 42 -0.50 -3.46 2.35
CA VAL A 42 0.31 -4.61 1.98
C VAL A 42 1.78 -4.18 1.91
N SER A 43 2.61 -4.73 2.77
CA SER A 43 4.05 -4.46 2.84
C SER A 43 4.93 -5.62 2.36
N GLY A 44 4.38 -6.85 2.39
CA GLY A 44 5.02 -8.05 1.86
C GLY A 44 4.25 -8.55 0.66
N TYR A 45 4.96 -8.87 -0.42
CA TYR A 45 4.39 -9.41 -1.66
C TYR A 45 5.06 -10.74 -2.00
N PRO A 46 4.34 -11.70 -2.63
CA PRO A 46 4.97 -12.84 -3.27
C PRO A 46 5.92 -12.38 -4.39
N ALA A 47 6.95 -13.19 -4.68
CA ALA A 47 7.93 -12.88 -5.72
C ALA A 47 7.31 -12.72 -7.12
N GLU A 48 6.26 -13.50 -7.39
CA GLU A 48 5.46 -13.40 -8.60
C GLU A 48 3.98 -13.43 -8.24
N VAL A 49 3.17 -12.65 -8.96
CA VAL A 49 1.71 -12.64 -8.82
C VAL A 49 1.07 -13.17 -10.10
N GLY A 50 0.28 -14.24 -9.94
CA GLY A 50 -0.59 -14.74 -11.01
C GLY A 50 -1.92 -13.99 -11.08
N PRO A 51 -2.77 -14.33 -12.06
CA PRO A 51 -4.18 -13.97 -12.01
C PRO A 51 -4.79 -14.41 -10.66
N ALA A 52 -5.78 -13.67 -10.16
CA ALA A 52 -6.52 -14.02 -8.94
C ALA A 52 -5.70 -14.09 -7.64
N PHE A 53 -4.48 -13.54 -7.58
CA PHE A 53 -3.68 -13.57 -6.35
C PHE A 53 -4.32 -12.85 -5.13
N LEU A 54 -5.27 -11.93 -5.38
CA LEU A 54 -6.04 -11.23 -4.34
C LEU A 54 -7.34 -11.94 -3.94
N ASP A 55 -7.70 -13.05 -4.59
CA ASP A 55 -8.95 -13.76 -4.34
C ASP A 55 -9.19 -14.14 -2.87
N PRO A 56 -8.16 -14.54 -2.07
CA PRO A 56 -8.37 -14.80 -0.64
C PRO A 56 -8.89 -13.60 0.16
N LEU A 57 -8.58 -12.37 -0.28
CA LEU A 57 -9.07 -11.15 0.33
C LEU A 57 -10.44 -10.76 -0.22
N LEU A 58 -10.60 -10.84 -1.55
CA LEU A 58 -11.84 -10.46 -2.24
C LEU A 58 -13.01 -11.42 -1.97
N SER A 59 -12.70 -12.69 -1.70
CA SER A 59 -13.68 -13.74 -1.41
C SER A 59 -13.86 -14.00 0.09
N TYR A 60 -13.24 -13.18 0.94
CA TYR A 60 -13.31 -13.37 2.38
C TYR A 60 -14.77 -13.22 2.88
N PRO A 61 -15.29 -14.13 3.73
CA PRO A 61 -16.65 -14.04 4.25
C PRO A 61 -16.76 -12.95 5.33
N GLY A 62 -16.76 -11.70 4.89
CA GLY A 62 -16.81 -10.50 5.72
C GLY A 62 -16.79 -9.24 4.86
N ARG A 63 -17.02 -8.08 5.47
CA ARG A 63 -16.96 -6.81 4.75
C ARG A 63 -15.50 -6.34 4.70
N VAL A 64 -14.86 -6.60 3.56
CA VAL A 64 -13.48 -6.23 3.26
C VAL A 64 -13.46 -5.47 1.95
N ASP A 65 -12.91 -4.26 1.95
CA ASP A 65 -12.66 -3.47 0.75
C ASP A 65 -11.16 -3.53 0.43
N VAL A 66 -10.82 -3.74 -0.85
CA VAL A 66 -9.44 -3.71 -1.35
C VAL A 66 -9.30 -2.58 -2.34
N ALA A 67 -8.40 -1.63 -2.05
CA ALA A 67 -8.03 -0.54 -2.94
C ALA A 67 -6.64 -0.79 -3.52
N VAL A 68 -6.53 -0.77 -4.85
CA VAL A 68 -5.28 -0.97 -5.57
C VAL A 68 -4.95 0.32 -6.32
N HIS A 69 -3.80 0.89 -6.02
CA HIS A 69 -3.24 2.04 -6.72
C HIS A 69 -2.09 1.55 -7.58
N ILE A 70 -2.12 1.85 -8.88
CA ILE A 70 -1.09 1.45 -9.84
C ILE A 70 -0.73 2.68 -10.66
N GLU A 71 0.50 3.14 -10.54
CA GLU A 71 1.03 4.27 -11.31
C GLU A 71 2.22 3.80 -12.16
N PRO A 72 2.17 3.95 -13.50
CA PRO A 72 3.30 3.58 -14.34
C PRO A 72 4.52 4.47 -14.06
N VAL A 73 5.69 3.85 -13.90
CA VAL A 73 6.94 4.58 -13.79
C VAL A 73 7.46 4.87 -15.20
N ALA A 74 7.79 6.14 -15.47
CA ALA A 74 8.35 6.55 -16.77
C ALA A 74 9.58 5.70 -17.14
N PRO A 75 9.67 5.15 -18.36
CA PRO A 75 10.77 4.26 -18.76
C PRO A 75 12.16 4.89 -18.56
N GLN A 76 12.28 6.21 -18.76
CA GLN A 76 13.52 6.96 -18.60
C GLN A 76 13.99 6.99 -17.13
N MET A 77 13.07 6.83 -16.18
CA MET A 77 13.36 6.83 -14.75
C MET A 77 13.47 5.43 -14.15
N ALA A 78 12.79 4.44 -14.73
CA ALA A 78 12.67 3.11 -14.17
C ALA A 78 14.02 2.36 -14.07
N ALA A 79 14.79 2.27 -15.16
CA ALA A 79 16.09 1.59 -15.13
C ALA A 79 17.12 2.29 -14.22
N PRO A 80 17.26 3.63 -14.23
CA PRO A 80 18.12 4.33 -13.25
C PRO A 80 17.70 4.11 -11.80
N LEU A 81 16.40 4.04 -11.50
CA LEU A 81 15.89 3.80 -10.15
C LEU A 81 16.29 2.40 -9.65
N LEU A 82 16.09 1.37 -10.47
CA LEU A 82 16.49 0.01 -10.15
C LEU A 82 18.01 -0.14 -10.00
N ARG A 83 18.80 0.53 -10.86
CA ARG A 83 20.27 0.57 -10.72
C ARG A 83 20.71 1.19 -9.40
N ARG A 84 20.10 2.30 -8.98
CA ARG A 84 20.37 2.93 -7.68
C ARG A 84 20.02 1.99 -6.53
N GLN A 85 18.88 1.31 -6.62
CA GLN A 85 18.45 0.35 -5.61
C GLN A 85 19.45 -0.81 -5.50
N ARG A 86 19.87 -1.38 -6.63
CA ARG A 86 20.93 -2.40 -6.67
C ARG A 86 22.24 -1.89 -6.05
N SER A 87 22.72 -0.71 -6.44
CA SER A 87 23.95 -0.14 -5.86
C SER A 87 23.84 0.03 -4.34
N ARG A 88 22.66 0.35 -3.81
CA ARG A 88 22.43 0.43 -2.36
C ARG A 88 22.55 -0.95 -1.70
N LEU A 89 21.92 -1.98 -2.28
CA LEU A 89 22.00 -3.36 -1.78
C LEU A 89 23.43 -3.90 -1.81
N GLU A 90 24.15 -3.69 -2.93
CA GLU A 90 25.56 -4.07 -3.06
C GLU A 90 26.45 -3.32 -2.07
N SER A 91 26.16 -2.04 -1.79
CA SER A 91 26.93 -1.25 -0.83
C SER A 91 26.74 -1.76 0.59
N SER A 92 25.49 -2.06 0.98
CA SER A 92 25.19 -2.69 2.27
C SER A 92 25.91 -4.03 2.42
N ARG A 93 25.90 -4.86 1.38
CA ARG A 93 26.63 -6.14 1.35
C ARG A 93 28.13 -5.96 1.58
N ARG A 94 28.78 -4.98 0.92
CA ARG A 94 30.21 -4.71 1.12
C ARG A 94 30.52 -4.31 2.55
N ILE A 95 29.68 -3.46 3.15
CA ILE A 95 29.84 -3.05 4.54
C ILE A 95 29.73 -4.25 5.49
N ASP A 96 28.75 -5.14 5.28
CA ASP A 96 28.62 -6.35 6.13
C ASP A 96 29.82 -7.30 5.99
N ALA A 97 30.33 -7.47 4.77
CA ALA A 97 31.53 -8.27 4.51
C ALA A 97 32.79 -7.68 5.17
N ASP A 98 32.97 -6.36 5.12
CA ASP A 98 34.08 -5.65 5.78
C ASP A 98 34.06 -5.83 7.31
N HIS A 99 32.87 -6.04 7.89
CA HIS A 99 32.70 -6.35 9.33
C HIS A 99 32.78 -7.86 9.65
N GLY A 100 33.17 -8.70 8.69
CA GLY A 100 33.32 -10.14 8.86
C GLY A 100 32.00 -10.88 9.06
N ARG A 101 30.85 -10.28 8.70
CA ARG A 101 29.55 -10.92 8.76
C ARG A 101 29.35 -11.77 7.52
N LEU A 102 28.74 -12.94 7.70
CA LEU A 102 28.27 -13.75 6.57
C LEU A 102 27.19 -12.97 5.82
N GLY A 103 27.29 -12.94 4.49
CA GLY A 103 26.33 -12.22 3.65
C GLY A 103 24.92 -12.79 3.77
N ASP A 104 23.92 -11.90 3.80
CA ASP A 104 22.51 -12.27 3.83
C ASP A 104 22.04 -12.77 2.45
N PRO A 105 21.61 -14.04 2.31
CA PRO A 105 21.10 -14.57 1.06
C PRO A 105 19.91 -13.76 0.48
N LEU A 106 19.10 -13.13 1.33
CA LEU A 106 17.96 -12.31 0.89
C LEU A 106 18.43 -11.03 0.21
N VAL A 107 19.50 -10.41 0.72
CA VAL A 107 20.08 -9.21 0.11
C VAL A 107 20.73 -9.54 -1.24
N GLU A 108 21.33 -10.73 -1.36
CA GLU A 108 21.90 -11.19 -2.63
C GLU A 108 20.83 -11.40 -3.69
N ALA A 109 19.79 -12.17 -3.37
CA ALA A 109 18.67 -12.41 -4.28
C ALA A 109 18.01 -11.09 -4.71
N ALA A 110 17.78 -10.17 -3.77
CA ALA A 110 17.19 -8.87 -4.08
C ALA A 110 18.08 -8.01 -5.02
N ALA A 111 19.41 -8.12 -4.92
CA ALA A 111 20.33 -7.39 -5.80
C ALA A 111 20.34 -7.97 -7.22
N GLU A 112 20.28 -9.29 -7.35
CA GLU A 112 20.17 -10.02 -8.61
C GLU A 112 18.83 -9.71 -9.31
N ASP A 113 17.71 -9.82 -8.59
CA ASP A 113 16.38 -9.48 -9.10
C ASP A 113 16.30 -8.03 -9.60
N ALA A 114 16.91 -7.09 -8.86
CA ALA A 114 16.97 -5.69 -9.27
C ALA A 114 17.79 -5.47 -10.54
N ALA A 115 18.87 -6.26 -10.74
CA ALA A 115 19.68 -6.21 -11.96
C ALA A 115 18.88 -6.72 -13.17
N ASP A 116 18.26 -7.89 -13.02
CA ASP A 116 17.48 -8.53 -14.08
C ASP A 116 16.29 -7.67 -14.49
N LEU A 117 15.58 -7.08 -13.52
CA LEU A 117 14.49 -6.18 -13.79
C LEU A 117 14.97 -4.90 -14.49
N ALA A 118 16.10 -4.32 -14.07
CA ALA A 118 16.67 -3.13 -14.72
C ALA A 118 17.02 -3.39 -16.20
N ASP A 119 17.61 -4.55 -16.50
CA ASP A 119 17.99 -4.93 -17.86
C ASP A 119 16.79 -5.24 -18.75
N ARG A 120 15.73 -5.84 -18.19
CA ARG A 120 14.47 -6.03 -18.91
C ARG A 120 13.78 -4.71 -19.21
N VAL A 121 13.74 -3.79 -18.25
CA VAL A 121 13.16 -2.45 -18.43
C VAL A 121 13.94 -1.65 -19.46
N ALA A 122 15.27 -1.67 -19.41
CA ALA A 122 16.13 -0.94 -20.36
C ALA A 122 15.95 -1.42 -21.80
N ARG A 123 15.70 -2.72 -22.00
CA ARG A 123 15.40 -3.33 -23.31
C ARG A 123 13.94 -3.16 -23.76
N GLY A 124 13.09 -2.53 -22.95
CA GLY A 124 11.66 -2.39 -23.23
C GLY A 124 10.86 -3.70 -23.10
N ALA A 125 11.45 -4.75 -22.50
CA ALA A 125 10.82 -6.05 -22.28
C ALA A 125 10.02 -6.13 -20.96
N ALA A 126 10.09 -5.09 -20.13
CA ALA A 126 9.31 -4.96 -18.91
C ALA A 126 8.88 -3.49 -18.68
N LYS A 127 7.78 -3.31 -17.97
CA LYS A 127 7.31 -2.01 -17.47
C LYS A 127 7.32 -2.04 -15.95
N LEU A 128 7.79 -0.95 -15.35
CA LEU A 128 7.78 -0.78 -13.90
C LEU A 128 6.55 0.02 -13.49
N PHE A 129 5.91 -0.39 -12.41
CA PHE A 129 4.77 0.30 -11.81
C PHE A 129 5.07 0.55 -10.34
N ASP A 130 4.68 1.71 -9.84
CA ASP A 130 4.52 1.95 -8.41
C ASP A 130 3.14 1.44 -8.01
N THR A 131 3.08 0.53 -7.04
CA THR A 131 1.85 -0.16 -6.66
C THR A 131 1.65 -0.12 -5.16
N GLY A 132 0.46 0.28 -4.73
CA GLY A 132 0.03 0.23 -3.34
C GLY A 132 -1.29 -0.52 -3.22
N ILE A 133 -1.34 -1.50 -2.31
CA ILE A 133 -2.56 -2.22 -1.98
C ILE A 133 -2.95 -1.89 -0.55
N TYR A 134 -4.18 -1.43 -0.37
CA TYR A 134 -4.78 -1.15 0.92
C TYR A 134 -5.99 -2.05 1.13
N VAL A 135 -6.11 -2.58 2.34
CA VAL A 135 -7.20 -3.47 2.75
C VAL A 135 -7.92 -2.81 3.90
N THR A 136 -9.19 -2.44 3.71
CA THR A 136 -10.04 -1.88 4.75
C THR A 136 -11.01 -2.96 5.24
N ILE A 137 -10.93 -3.26 6.53
CA ILE A 137 -11.69 -4.31 7.19
C ILE A 137 -12.74 -3.65 8.07
N HIS A 138 -13.98 -4.11 8.01
CA HIS A 138 -15.09 -3.55 8.77
C HIS A 138 -15.65 -4.54 9.80
N GLY A 139 -16.15 -4.01 10.92
CA GLY A 139 -16.87 -4.73 11.97
C GLY A 139 -17.93 -3.85 12.63
N ARG A 140 -18.93 -4.47 13.26
CA ARG A 140 -20.01 -3.76 13.98
C ARG A 140 -19.55 -3.29 15.35
N ASP A 141 -18.62 -4.02 15.96
CA ASP A 141 -17.95 -3.67 17.20
C ASP A 141 -16.45 -4.00 17.11
N LEU A 142 -15.70 -3.65 18.16
CA LEU A 142 -14.25 -3.86 18.20
C LEU A 142 -13.86 -5.33 18.27
N ASP A 143 -14.69 -6.18 18.89
CA ASP A 143 -14.42 -7.61 19.04
C ASP A 143 -14.58 -8.30 17.68
N GLU A 144 -15.66 -8.02 16.95
CA GLU A 144 -15.87 -8.48 15.59
C GLU A 144 -14.75 -7.97 14.66
N LEU A 145 -14.41 -6.68 14.74
CA LEU A 145 -13.33 -6.12 13.93
C LEU A 145 -12.00 -6.87 14.17
N ALA A 146 -11.68 -7.20 15.43
CA ALA A 146 -10.47 -7.94 15.78
C ALA A 146 -10.48 -9.37 15.21
N VAL A 147 -11.62 -10.08 15.32
CA VAL A 147 -11.79 -11.44 14.78
C VAL A 147 -11.65 -11.46 13.26
N VAL A 148 -12.37 -10.57 12.56
CA VAL A 148 -12.31 -10.47 11.10
C VAL A 148 -10.91 -10.07 10.66
N THR A 149 -10.27 -9.13 11.35
CA THR A 149 -8.89 -8.72 11.07
C THR A 149 -7.91 -9.90 11.16
N ALA A 150 -8.00 -10.71 12.22
CA ALA A 150 -7.14 -11.87 12.38
C ALA A 150 -7.33 -12.88 11.23
N GLY A 151 -8.59 -13.14 10.83
CA GLY A 151 -8.90 -14.03 9.72
C GLY A 151 -8.43 -13.49 8.36
N VAL A 152 -8.62 -12.20 8.08
CA VAL A 152 -8.14 -11.55 6.85
C VAL A 152 -6.61 -11.58 6.78
N LYS A 153 -5.92 -11.34 7.91
CA LYS A 153 -4.46 -11.47 7.98
C LYS A 153 -3.98 -12.89 7.69
N ALA A 154 -4.69 -13.90 8.21
CA ALA A 154 -4.38 -15.29 7.92
C ALA A 154 -4.61 -15.64 6.43
N ALA A 155 -5.70 -15.14 5.84
CA ALA A 155 -5.97 -15.29 4.41
C ALA A 155 -4.89 -14.60 3.55
N ALA A 156 -4.48 -13.39 3.91
CA ALA A 156 -3.39 -12.67 3.25
C ALA A 156 -2.06 -13.47 3.30
N ALA A 157 -1.70 -13.96 4.50
CA ALA A 157 -0.48 -14.72 4.71
C ALA A 157 -0.45 -16.03 3.89
N SER A 158 -1.62 -16.64 3.63
CA SER A 158 -1.71 -17.85 2.80
C SER A 158 -1.26 -17.63 1.34
N VAL A 159 -1.29 -16.39 0.87
CA VAL A 159 -0.76 -15.95 -0.44
C VAL A 159 0.47 -15.06 -0.31
N LEU A 160 1.20 -15.19 0.80
CA LEU A 160 2.45 -14.47 1.09
C LEU A 160 2.31 -12.94 1.13
N LEU A 161 1.11 -12.45 1.40
CA LEU A 161 0.87 -11.03 1.64
C LEU A 161 1.01 -10.72 3.14
N ASP A 162 1.78 -9.69 3.46
CA ASP A 162 1.88 -9.17 4.82
C ASP A 162 1.10 -7.85 4.96
N LEU A 163 0.25 -7.78 5.99
CA LEU A 163 -0.65 -6.66 6.26
C LEU A 163 -0.20 -5.88 7.49
N GLN A 164 0.28 -4.67 7.26
CA GLN A 164 0.71 -3.76 8.31
C GLN A 164 -0.34 -2.67 8.55
N PRO A 165 -0.61 -2.28 9.81
CA PRO A 165 -1.58 -1.22 10.10
C PRO A 165 -1.22 0.09 9.38
N ALA A 166 -2.17 0.66 8.64
CA ALA A 166 -2.02 2.01 8.10
C ALA A 166 -2.20 3.00 9.27
N THR A 167 -1.10 3.36 9.92
CA THR A 167 -1.14 4.34 11.02
C THR A 167 -1.38 5.72 10.44
N PHE A 168 -2.47 6.35 10.87
CA PHE A 168 -2.76 7.72 10.48
C PHE A 168 -1.79 8.67 11.18
N ARG A 169 -1.01 9.42 10.40
CA ARG A 169 -0.18 10.52 10.89
C ARG A 169 -0.77 11.83 10.36
N HIS A 170 -1.36 12.63 11.26
CA HIS A 170 -1.69 14.01 10.95
C HIS A 170 -0.40 14.79 10.74
N GLN A 171 -0.23 15.38 9.56
CA GLN A 171 0.71 16.48 9.31
C GLN A 171 -0.08 17.79 9.25
#